data_AF-A0A259DGY6-F1
#
_entry.id   AF-A0A259DGY6-F1
#
_cell.length_a   1.000
_cell.length_b   1.000
_cell.length_c   1.000
_cell.angle_alpha   90.00
_cell.angle_beta   90.00
_cell.angle_gamma   90.00
#
_symmetry.space_group_name_H-M   'P 1'
#
loop_
_entity.id
_entity.type
_entity.pdbx_description
1 polymer ?
#
loop_
_entity_poly.entity_id
_entity_poly.type
_entity_poly.pdbx_seq_one_letter_code
_entity_poly.pdbx_strand_id
1 'polypeptide(L)'
;MMKRWAIAILLTILGGGVSACADGASWKEEVVLHDGSKIHVERNLIRKGRHEPFQRPSIGEQRLSFILPATKRPVVWKDEFSEDLGSANFLPMMLEIDKDMAYLVVSPMGCLSYNKWGRPNPPYVVFKYQGKTWNRIALEELPVRFKTPNLIISAPDDAVKQVGGNLVSAETVKELNNRRVAAGTEQPHLKQILREPVASSQLCPPQLKGFKAPDLIPPKDGGEGGK
;
A
#
# COMPACT_ATOMS: atom_id res chain seq x y z
N MET A 1 64.74 30.99 16.81
CA MET A 1 63.47 30.81 16.08
C MET A 1 62.51 30.13 17.05
N MET A 2 61.33 30.67 17.39
CA MET A 2 60.07 30.66 16.60
C MET A 2 59.75 29.26 16.04
N LYS A 3 58.56 28.66 16.10
CA LYS A 3 57.19 28.97 16.61
C LYS A 3 56.53 27.58 16.86
N ARG A 4 55.33 27.35 17.41
CA ARG A 4 54.10 28.14 17.67
C ARG A 4 53.30 27.43 18.80
N TRP A 5 52.27 28.05 19.38
CA TRP A 5 51.23 27.33 20.16
C TRP A 5 50.14 26.83 19.20
N ALA A 6 49.53 25.67 19.49
CA ALA A 6 48.38 25.16 18.75
C ALA A 6 47.18 24.98 19.70
N ILE A 7 46.27 25.95 19.70
CA ILE A 7 44.97 25.86 20.38
C ILE A 7 44.03 25.06 19.48
N ALA A 8 43.54 23.92 19.94
CA ALA A 8 42.50 23.17 19.26
C ALA A 8 41.13 23.77 19.59
N ILE A 9 40.62 24.63 18.73
CA ILE A 9 39.24 25.14 18.82
C ILE A 9 38.31 24.11 18.20
N LEU A 10 37.63 23.33 19.05
CA LEU A 10 36.55 22.44 18.64
C LEU A 10 35.23 23.23 18.61
N LEU A 11 34.92 23.87 17.47
CA LEU A 11 33.63 24.52 17.27
C LEU A 11 32.59 23.52 16.75
N THR A 12 31.44 23.48 17.42
CA THR A 12 30.40 22.47 17.23
C THR A 12 29.59 22.67 15.96
N ILE A 13 29.30 21.55 15.28
CA ILE A 13 28.35 21.49 14.17
C ILE A 13 26.93 21.58 14.75
N LEU A 14 26.23 22.67 14.48
CA LEU A 14 24.78 22.78 14.66
C LEU A 14 24.11 22.90 13.29
N GLY A 15 24.21 21.82 12.52
CA GLY A 15 23.36 21.57 11.37
C GLY A 15 21.94 21.30 11.85
N GLY A 16 21.19 22.37 12.11
CA GLY A 16 19.76 22.32 12.45
C GLY A 16 18.95 21.82 11.25
N GLY A 17 18.94 20.51 11.03
CA GLY A 17 18.06 19.88 10.07
C GLY A 17 16.62 20.15 10.48
N VAL A 18 15.91 20.98 9.70
CA VAL A 18 14.47 21.13 9.80
C VAL A 18 13.82 19.77 9.52
N SER A 19 13.52 19.04 10.59
CA SER A 19 12.70 17.84 10.53
C SER A 19 11.32 18.26 10.03
N ALA A 20 11.07 18.06 8.74
CA ALA A 20 9.77 18.27 8.16
C ALA A 20 8.79 17.33 8.88
N CYS A 21 7.82 17.90 9.60
CA CYS A 21 6.85 17.16 10.39
C CYS A 21 6.05 16.21 9.48
N ALA A 22 6.45 14.94 9.44
CA ALA A 22 5.74 13.92 8.71
C ALA A 22 4.46 13.55 9.46
N ASP A 23 3.30 13.75 8.83
CA ASP A 23 1.98 13.40 9.38
C ASP A 23 1.81 11.88 9.30
N GLY A 24 2.16 11.21 10.39
CA GLY A 24 2.10 9.76 10.55
C GLY A 24 0.85 9.30 11.29
N ALA A 25 0.27 8.18 10.85
CA ALA A 25 -0.82 7.49 11.52
C ALA A 25 -0.47 6.01 11.74
N SER A 26 -0.95 5.44 12.85
CA SER A 26 -0.73 4.04 13.19
C SER A 26 -1.94 3.48 13.93
N TRP A 27 -2.44 2.32 13.51
CA TRP A 27 -3.61 1.66 14.09
C TRP A 27 -3.58 0.16 13.85
N LYS A 28 -4.53 -0.57 14.43
CA LYS A 28 -4.75 -1.99 14.20
C LYS A 28 -6.09 -2.20 13.50
N GLU A 29 -6.12 -3.05 12.49
CA GLU A 29 -7.33 -3.55 11.84
C GLU A 29 -7.52 -5.00 12.28
N GLU A 30 -8.72 -5.36 12.74
CA GLU A 30 -9.12 -6.75 12.86
C GLU A 30 -9.57 -7.26 11.49
N VAL A 31 -8.89 -8.30 11.00
CA VAL A 31 -9.07 -8.85 9.67
C VAL A 31 -9.67 -10.25 9.81
N VAL A 32 -10.86 -10.44 9.24
CA VAL A 32 -11.50 -11.75 9.08
C VAL A 32 -10.96 -12.39 7.80
N LEU A 33 -10.44 -13.61 7.94
CA LEU A 33 -9.94 -14.45 6.85
C LEU A 33 -11.07 -15.32 6.26
N HIS A 34 -10.84 -15.90 5.09
CA HIS A 34 -11.82 -16.74 4.38
C HIS A 34 -12.36 -17.95 5.15
N ASP A 35 -11.67 -18.41 6.20
CA ASP A 35 -12.09 -19.50 7.08
C ASP A 35 -12.90 -19.01 8.31
N GLY A 36 -13.15 -17.71 8.41
CA GLY A 36 -13.83 -17.06 9.53
C GLY A 36 -12.94 -16.75 10.72
N SER A 37 -11.66 -17.15 10.71
CA SER A 37 -10.71 -16.78 11.75
C SER A 37 -10.35 -15.29 11.68
N LYS A 38 -9.97 -14.72 12.83
CA LYS A 38 -9.62 -13.30 12.98
C LYS A 38 -8.13 -13.14 13.31
N ILE A 39 -7.49 -12.16 12.68
CA ILE A 39 -6.13 -11.70 13.02
C ILE A 39 -6.12 -10.19 13.26
N HIS A 40 -5.11 -9.69 13.96
CA HIS A 40 -4.84 -8.26 14.04
C HIS A 40 -3.69 -7.89 13.09
N VAL A 41 -3.92 -6.87 12.27
CA VAL A 41 -2.93 -6.29 11.36
C VAL A 41 -2.63 -4.88 11.85
N GLU A 42 -1.37 -4.61 12.19
CA GLU A 42 -0.90 -3.25 12.47
C GLU A 42 -0.60 -2.55 11.15
N ARG A 43 -1.20 -1.37 10.95
CA ARG A 43 -0.99 -0.55 9.77
C ARG A 43 -0.42 0.79 10.18
N ASN A 44 0.71 1.13 9.56
CA ASN A 44 1.37 2.41 9.71
C ASN A 44 1.42 3.10 8.34
N LEU A 45 1.21 4.42 8.36
CA LEU A 45 1.12 5.27 7.19
C LEU A 45 1.83 6.58 7.48
N ILE A 46 2.64 7.06 6.55
CA ILE A 46 3.31 8.36 6.64
C ILE A 46 2.94 9.18 5.40
N ARG A 47 2.43 10.40 5.62
CA ARG A 47 2.20 11.37 4.54
C ARG A 47 3.42 12.26 4.34
N LYS A 48 3.92 12.33 3.11
CA LYS A 48 5.03 13.19 2.69
C LYS A 48 4.99 13.40 1.17
N GLY A 49 5.86 14.27 0.65
CA GLY A 49 5.88 14.68 -0.75
C GLY A 49 5.39 16.11 -0.93
N ARG A 50 5.48 16.63 -2.16
CA ARG A 50 5.03 17.99 -2.49
C ARG A 50 3.51 18.06 -2.48
N HIS A 51 2.97 19.14 -1.93
CA HIS A 51 1.55 19.46 -1.95
C HIS A 51 1.35 20.97 -2.04
N GLU A 52 0.17 21.38 -2.48
CA GLU A 52 -0.22 22.80 -2.48
C GLU A 52 -0.44 23.32 -1.04
N PRO A 53 -0.36 24.64 -0.81
CA PRO A 53 -0.81 25.23 0.44
C PRO A 53 -2.23 24.79 0.82
N PHE A 54 -2.46 24.53 2.11
CA PHE A 54 -3.72 24.01 2.67
C PHE A 54 -4.16 22.61 2.21
N GLN A 55 -3.41 21.92 1.35
CA GLN A 55 -3.57 20.49 1.09
C GLN A 55 -2.70 19.65 2.04
N ARG A 56 -3.13 18.43 2.35
CA ARG A 56 -2.25 17.44 3.02
C ARG A 56 -1.36 16.75 1.98
N PRO A 57 -0.15 16.29 2.36
CA PRO A 57 0.66 15.47 1.46
C PRO A 57 -0.07 14.19 1.04
N SER A 58 0.37 13.64 -0.09
CA SER A 58 0.03 12.28 -0.51
C SER A 58 0.44 11.26 0.55
N ILE A 59 -0.14 10.06 0.48
CA ILE A 59 0.40 8.93 1.23
C ILE A 59 1.78 8.63 0.64
N GLY A 60 2.82 8.75 1.45
CA GLY A 60 4.20 8.62 0.99
C GLY A 60 4.84 7.27 1.32
N GLU A 61 4.49 6.69 2.47
CA GLU A 61 4.94 5.36 2.87
C GLU A 61 3.81 4.61 3.58
N GLN A 62 3.77 3.29 3.41
CA GLN A 62 2.86 2.39 4.12
C GLN A 62 3.57 1.12 4.59
N ARG A 63 3.13 0.60 5.73
CA ARG A 63 3.58 -0.67 6.29
C ARG A 63 2.41 -1.44 6.87
N LEU A 64 2.36 -2.73 6.59
CA LEU A 64 1.50 -3.70 7.27
C LEU A 64 2.37 -4.66 8.08
N SER A 65 1.99 -4.96 9.32
CA SER A 65 2.66 -5.94 10.17
C SER A 65 1.64 -6.85 10.84
N PHE A 66 1.82 -8.17 10.78
CA PHE A 66 0.91 -9.14 11.40
C PHE A 66 1.66 -10.42 11.80
N ILE A 67 1.06 -11.25 12.65
CA ILE A 67 1.61 -12.56 13.01
C ILE A 67 0.98 -13.63 12.11
N LEU A 68 1.80 -14.38 11.37
CA LEU A 68 1.33 -15.48 10.52
C LEU A 68 0.88 -16.68 11.40
N PRO A 69 -0.41 -17.06 11.40
CA PRO A 69 -0.96 -18.01 12.37
C PRO A 69 -0.27 -19.39 12.41
N ALA A 70 0.18 -19.90 11.27
CA ALA A 70 0.84 -21.22 11.18
C ALA A 70 2.27 -21.24 11.76
N THR A 71 3.00 -20.13 11.71
CA THR A 71 4.41 -20.08 12.15
C THR A 71 4.64 -19.27 13.41
N LYS A 72 3.63 -18.50 13.85
CA LYS A 72 3.70 -17.49 14.92
C LYS A 72 4.80 -16.43 14.73
N ARG A 73 5.29 -16.25 13.49
CA ARG A 73 6.32 -15.26 13.17
C ARG A 73 5.71 -13.96 12.64
N PRO A 74 6.33 -12.80 12.90
CA PRO A 74 5.93 -11.55 12.31
C PRO A 74 6.21 -11.55 10.80
N VAL A 75 5.25 -11.05 10.05
CA VAL A 75 5.34 -10.75 8.62
C VAL A 75 5.17 -9.25 8.47
N VAL A 76 6.02 -8.63 7.66
CA VAL A 76 5.97 -7.19 7.37
C VAL A 76 5.91 -7.01 5.85
N TRP A 77 4.93 -6.25 5.38
CA TRP A 77 4.90 -5.71 4.02
C TRP A 77 5.15 -4.20 4.08
N LYS A 78 5.80 -3.66 3.06
CA LYS A 78 6.08 -2.23 2.92
C LYS A 78 5.75 -1.77 1.51
N ASP A 79 5.36 -0.50 1.42
CA ASP A 79 5.34 0.30 0.21
C ASP A 79 6.05 1.62 0.55
N GLU A 80 7.21 1.81 -0.05
CA GLU A 80 8.13 2.91 0.23
C GLU A 80 7.93 4.05 -0.79
N PHE A 81 8.43 5.23 -0.46
CA PHE A 81 8.20 6.41 -1.29
C PHE A 81 8.86 6.31 -2.66
N SER A 82 8.06 6.55 -3.69
CA SER A 82 8.48 6.48 -5.08
C SER A 82 8.66 7.91 -5.61
N GLU A 83 9.90 8.36 -5.78
CA GLU A 83 10.24 9.75 -6.20
C GLU A 83 9.58 10.13 -7.54
N ASP A 84 9.50 9.19 -8.48
CA ASP A 84 8.83 9.32 -9.77
C ASP A 84 7.29 9.42 -9.69
N LEU A 85 6.69 8.94 -8.60
CA LEU A 85 5.26 9.10 -8.31
C LEU A 85 4.98 10.25 -7.33
N GLY A 86 6.02 10.81 -6.68
CA GLY A 86 5.90 11.73 -5.55
C GLY A 86 5.07 11.18 -4.38
N SER A 87 4.97 9.85 -4.25
CA SER A 87 4.04 9.17 -3.34
C SER A 87 4.33 7.67 -3.21
N ALA A 88 3.58 6.97 -2.35
CA ALA A 88 3.55 5.52 -2.25
C ALA A 88 2.94 4.89 -3.54
N ASN A 89 3.17 3.61 -3.79
CA ASN A 89 2.66 2.93 -4.99
C ASN A 89 1.20 2.46 -4.84
N PHE A 90 0.73 2.15 -3.63
CA PHE A 90 -0.36 1.21 -3.45
C PHE A 90 -1.36 1.56 -2.34
N LEU A 91 -2.55 1.00 -2.45
CA LEU A 91 -3.59 1.00 -1.43
C LEU A 91 -3.96 -0.46 -1.10
N PRO A 92 -3.43 -1.04 -0.01
CA PRO A 92 -3.88 -2.33 0.51
C PRO A 92 -5.38 -2.40 0.74
N MET A 93 -5.98 -3.51 0.31
CA MET A 93 -7.44 -3.72 0.35
C MET A 93 -7.86 -5.11 0.83
N MET A 94 -7.04 -6.15 0.61
CA MET A 94 -7.32 -7.50 1.15
C MET A 94 -6.04 -8.17 1.61
N LEU A 95 -6.05 -8.72 2.83
CA LEU A 95 -5.04 -9.64 3.32
C LEU A 95 -5.71 -10.99 3.62
N GLU A 96 -5.21 -12.05 2.99
CA GLU A 96 -5.65 -13.43 3.22
C GLU A 96 -4.47 -14.34 3.58
N ILE A 97 -4.76 -15.47 4.23
CA ILE A 97 -3.74 -16.43 4.64
C ILE A 97 -4.21 -17.83 4.26
N ASP A 98 -3.34 -18.61 3.61
CA ASP A 98 -3.53 -20.05 3.34
C ASP A 98 -2.34 -20.80 3.92
N LYS A 99 -2.55 -21.58 4.98
CA LYS A 99 -1.50 -22.33 5.70
C LYS A 99 -0.35 -21.39 6.13
N ASP A 100 0.82 -21.52 5.52
CA ASP A 100 2.04 -20.76 5.77
C ASP A 100 2.27 -19.60 4.78
N MET A 101 1.32 -19.36 3.87
CA MET A 101 1.38 -18.30 2.85
C MET A 101 0.41 -17.18 3.18
N ALA A 102 0.83 -15.93 2.98
CA ALA A 102 -0.07 -14.78 3.03
C ALA A 102 -0.22 -14.17 1.63
N TYR A 103 -1.39 -13.62 1.34
CA TYR A 103 -1.75 -13.01 0.06
C TYR A 103 -2.25 -11.60 0.31
N LEU A 104 -1.57 -10.61 -0.24
CA LEU A 104 -1.96 -9.21 -0.15
C LEU A 104 -2.39 -8.73 -1.53
N VAL A 105 -3.64 -8.28 -1.64
CA VAL A 105 -4.12 -7.56 -2.82
C VAL A 105 -4.11 -6.07 -2.53
N VAL A 106 -3.54 -5.31 -3.46
CA VAL A 106 -3.44 -3.86 -3.41
C VAL A 106 -3.97 -3.24 -4.70
N SER A 107 -4.63 -2.09 -4.60
CA SER A 107 -4.95 -1.24 -5.74
C SER A 107 -3.79 -0.28 -6.01
N PRO A 108 -3.37 -0.02 -7.26
CA PRO A 108 -2.41 1.05 -7.57
C PRO A 108 -2.96 2.41 -7.14
N MET A 109 -2.12 3.22 -6.46
CA MET A 109 -2.53 4.52 -5.96
C MET A 109 -2.57 5.56 -7.09
N GLY A 110 -3.72 5.65 -7.75
CA GLY A 110 -3.98 6.59 -8.83
C GLY A 110 -3.27 6.24 -10.14
N CYS A 111 -3.49 7.10 -11.15
CA CYS A 111 -3.10 6.79 -12.52
C CYS A 111 -1.59 6.74 -12.77
N LEU A 112 -0.75 7.42 -11.97
CA LEU A 112 0.69 7.34 -12.11
C LEU A 112 1.19 5.93 -11.75
N SER A 113 0.82 5.44 -10.57
CA SER A 113 1.15 4.08 -10.13
C SER A 113 0.52 3.00 -11.03
N TYR A 114 -0.74 3.20 -11.43
CA TYR A 114 -1.41 2.27 -12.35
C TYR A 114 -0.63 2.06 -13.65
N ASN A 115 -0.10 3.14 -14.24
CA ASN A 115 0.78 3.03 -15.41
C ASN A 115 2.11 2.36 -15.06
N LYS A 116 2.79 2.82 -13.99
CA LYS A 116 4.05 2.25 -13.50
C LYS A 116 4.00 0.72 -13.35
N TRP A 117 2.92 0.18 -12.79
CA TRP A 117 2.79 -1.25 -12.48
C TRP A 117 2.21 -2.12 -13.61
N GLY A 118 2.22 -1.60 -14.84
CA GLY A 118 1.87 -2.36 -16.05
C GLY A 118 0.39 -2.37 -16.40
N ARG A 119 -0.40 -1.41 -15.88
CA ARG A 119 -1.84 -1.23 -16.17
C ARG A 119 -2.67 -2.52 -15.98
N PRO A 120 -2.62 -3.18 -14.80
CA PRO A 120 -3.33 -4.43 -14.58
C PRO A 120 -4.85 -4.28 -14.79
N ASN A 121 -5.51 -5.33 -15.25
CA ASN A 121 -6.96 -5.34 -15.42
C ASN A 121 -7.55 -6.69 -14.98
N PRO A 122 -8.34 -6.79 -13.89
CA PRO A 122 -8.72 -5.74 -12.93
C PRO A 122 -7.55 -4.94 -12.31
N PRO A 123 -7.79 -3.70 -11.82
CA PRO A 123 -6.74 -2.78 -11.39
C PRO A 123 -6.16 -3.13 -10.01
N TYR A 124 -5.50 -4.29 -9.92
CA TYR A 124 -4.82 -4.78 -8.73
C TYR A 124 -3.38 -5.21 -9.01
N VAL A 125 -2.55 -5.19 -7.98
CA VAL A 125 -1.33 -5.99 -7.91
C VAL A 125 -1.48 -6.98 -6.75
N VAL A 126 -1.08 -8.23 -6.98
CA VAL A 126 -1.15 -9.29 -5.98
C VAL A 126 0.26 -9.64 -5.52
N PHE A 127 0.47 -9.66 -4.21
CA PHE A 127 1.70 -10.10 -3.57
C PHE A 127 1.46 -11.36 -2.74
N LYS A 128 2.32 -12.36 -2.90
CA LYS A 128 2.36 -13.58 -2.10
C LYS A 128 3.57 -13.55 -1.17
N TYR A 129 3.35 -13.73 0.12
CA TYR A 129 4.40 -14.01 1.10
C TYR A 129 4.64 -15.51 1.20
N GLN A 130 5.87 -15.95 0.92
CA GLN A 130 6.32 -17.32 1.14
C GLN A 130 7.83 -17.32 1.40
N GLY A 131 8.32 -18.24 2.23
CA GLY A 131 9.76 -18.40 2.44
C GLY A 131 10.48 -17.15 2.98
N LYS A 132 9.79 -16.32 3.78
CA LYS A 132 10.22 -15.00 4.28
C LYS A 132 10.25 -13.84 3.26
N THR A 133 9.78 -14.05 2.02
CA THR A 133 9.83 -13.04 0.95
C THR A 133 8.44 -12.71 0.42
N TRP A 134 8.21 -11.43 0.08
CA TRP A 134 7.04 -11.02 -0.71
C TRP A 134 7.40 -11.05 -2.20
N ASN A 135 6.54 -11.67 -3.00
CA ASN A 135 6.68 -11.76 -4.45
C ASN A 135 5.40 -11.27 -5.13
N ARG A 136 5.52 -10.43 -6.16
CA ARG A 136 4.43 -10.23 -7.12
C ARG A 136 4.09 -11.58 -7.75
N ILE A 137 2.80 -11.89 -7.85
CA ILE A 137 2.22 -13.06 -8.52
C ILE A 137 1.12 -12.59 -9.50
N ALA A 138 0.68 -13.48 -10.39
CA ALA A 138 -0.45 -13.22 -11.29
C ALA A 138 -1.80 -13.25 -10.52
N LEU A 139 -2.87 -12.72 -11.10
CA LEU A 139 -4.20 -12.69 -10.45
C LEU A 139 -4.86 -14.08 -10.43
N GLU A 140 -4.48 -14.92 -11.38
CA GLU A 140 -4.89 -16.30 -11.58
C GLU A 140 -4.31 -17.21 -10.48
N GLU A 141 -3.15 -16.85 -9.93
CA GLU A 141 -2.51 -17.55 -8.80
C GLU A 141 -3.15 -17.22 -7.43
N LEU A 142 -3.96 -16.16 -7.33
CA LEU A 142 -4.68 -15.80 -6.11
C LEU A 142 -5.85 -16.78 -5.92
N PRO A 143 -5.96 -17.55 -4.82
CA PRO A 143 -7.03 -18.53 -4.65
C PRO A 143 -8.45 -17.97 -4.88
N VAL A 144 -9.26 -18.67 -5.68
CA VAL A 144 -10.60 -18.24 -6.13
C VAL A 144 -11.62 -18.03 -4.99
N ARG A 145 -11.33 -18.58 -3.80
CA ARG A 145 -12.14 -18.39 -2.59
C ARG A 145 -11.92 -17.03 -1.93
N PHE A 146 -10.81 -16.35 -2.23
CA PHE A 146 -10.55 -14.99 -1.75
C PHE A 146 -11.31 -14.00 -2.63
N LYS A 147 -12.30 -13.34 -2.02
CA LYS A 147 -13.32 -12.56 -2.73
C LYS A 147 -13.55 -11.17 -2.17
N THR A 148 -13.38 -10.94 -0.87
CA THR A 148 -13.89 -9.72 -0.22
C THR A 148 -12.75 -8.90 0.40
N PRO A 149 -12.61 -7.62 0.04
CA PRO A 149 -11.71 -6.69 0.72
C PRO A 149 -11.99 -6.63 2.23
N ASN A 150 -10.96 -6.90 3.03
CA ASN A 150 -11.02 -7.02 4.49
C ASN A 150 -10.05 -6.08 5.23
N LEU A 151 -9.46 -5.12 4.51
CA LEU A 151 -8.73 -3.97 5.04
C LEU A 151 -9.48 -2.66 4.71
N ILE A 152 -9.21 -1.58 5.44
CA ILE A 152 -9.75 -0.25 5.15
C ILE A 152 -9.18 0.26 3.81
N ILE A 153 -10.07 0.53 2.84
CA ILE A 153 -9.69 0.96 1.49
C ILE A 153 -9.66 2.48 1.31
N SER A 154 -9.09 2.96 0.20
CA SER A 154 -9.03 4.37 -0.23
C SER A 154 -8.18 5.27 0.68
N ALA A 155 -8.79 6.03 1.62
CA ALA A 155 -8.08 6.95 2.52
C ALA A 155 -8.16 6.40 3.96
N PRO A 156 -7.27 5.48 4.36
CA PRO A 156 -7.48 4.70 5.57
C PRO A 156 -7.17 5.49 6.85
N ASP A 157 -6.16 6.36 6.87
CA ASP A 157 -5.86 7.22 8.01
C ASP A 157 -7.02 8.17 8.34
N ASP A 158 -7.68 8.71 7.31
CA ASP A 158 -8.87 9.56 7.46
C ASP A 158 -10.08 8.78 7.98
N ALA A 159 -10.20 7.49 7.63
CA ALA A 159 -11.25 6.61 8.15
C ALA A 159 -11.08 6.38 9.65
N VAL A 160 -9.85 6.09 10.08
CA VAL A 160 -9.52 5.81 11.49
C VAL A 160 -9.67 7.07 12.34
N LYS A 161 -9.25 8.23 11.83
CA LYS A 161 -9.50 9.53 12.47
C LYS A 161 -10.99 9.82 12.69
N GLN A 162 -11.88 9.34 11.80
CA GLN A 162 -13.34 9.48 11.95
C GLN A 162 -13.96 8.49 12.95
N VAL A 163 -13.46 7.24 13.01
CA VAL A 163 -13.96 6.21 13.94
C VAL A 163 -13.55 6.52 15.38
N GLY A 164 -12.34 7.03 15.59
CA GLY A 164 -11.82 7.34 16.92
C GLY A 164 -11.38 6.10 17.69
N GLY A 165 -10.16 5.63 17.45
CA GLY A 165 -9.56 4.52 18.19
C GLY A 165 -8.35 3.92 17.50
N ASN A 166 -7.53 3.19 18.26
CA ASN A 166 -6.32 2.53 17.76
C ASN A 166 -6.56 1.08 17.29
N LEU A 167 -7.77 0.54 17.49
CA LEU A 167 -8.21 -0.77 17.00
C LEU A 167 -9.56 -0.59 16.29
N VAL A 168 -9.63 -1.01 15.04
CA VAL A 168 -10.86 -1.02 14.22
C VAL A 168 -11.30 -2.47 14.07
N SER A 169 -12.53 -2.80 14.49
CA SER A 169 -13.06 -4.16 14.36
C SER A 169 -13.41 -4.50 12.91
N ALA A 170 -13.50 -5.78 12.58
CA ALA A 170 -13.81 -6.21 11.21
C ALA A 170 -15.18 -5.70 10.73
N GLU A 171 -16.13 -5.54 11.65
CA GLU A 171 -17.46 -5.01 11.39
C GLU A 171 -17.39 -3.51 11.02
N THR A 172 -16.56 -2.73 11.72
CA THR A 172 -16.31 -1.32 11.37
C THR A 172 -15.53 -1.16 10.07
N VAL A 173 -14.54 -2.03 9.79
CA VAL A 173 -13.84 -2.05 8.47
C VAL A 173 -14.86 -2.28 7.34
N LYS A 174 -15.77 -3.25 7.52
CA LYS A 174 -16.84 -3.55 6.57
C LYS A 174 -17.80 -2.36 6.39
N GLU A 175 -18.18 -1.67 7.46
CA GLU A 175 -19.03 -0.47 7.38
C GLU A 175 -18.35 0.67 6.61
N LEU A 176 -17.09 0.98 6.94
CA LEU A 176 -16.30 2.02 6.27
C LEU A 176 -16.16 1.76 4.77
N ASN A 177 -15.86 0.52 4.39
CA ASN A 177 -15.73 0.12 3.00
C ASN A 177 -17.08 0.25 2.26
N ASN A 178 -18.19 -0.23 2.86
CA ASN A 178 -19.52 -0.11 2.27
C ASN A 178 -19.97 1.35 2.10
N ARG A 179 -19.78 2.20 3.12
CA ARG A 179 -20.16 3.62 3.09
C ARG A 179 -19.45 4.37 1.96
N ARG A 180 -18.18 4.07 1.73
CA ARG A 180 -17.36 4.71 0.68
C ARG A 180 -17.83 4.37 -0.73
N VAL A 181 -18.30 3.14 -0.98
CA VAL A 181 -18.78 2.76 -2.32
C VAL A 181 -20.16 3.35 -2.61
N ALA A 182 -20.99 3.60 -1.59
CA ALA A 182 -22.29 4.28 -1.77
C ALA A 182 -22.17 5.76 -2.18
N ALA A 183 -21.01 6.39 -2.05
CA ALA A 183 -20.79 7.83 -2.26
C ALA A 183 -20.64 8.27 -3.74
N GLY A 184 -21.22 7.53 -4.69
CA GLY A 184 -21.33 7.93 -6.10
C GLY A 184 -20.27 7.39 -7.06
N THR A 185 -19.31 6.58 -6.59
CA THR A 185 -18.36 5.83 -7.43
C THR A 185 -18.46 4.34 -7.15
N GLU A 186 -19.48 3.70 -7.73
CA GLU A 186 -19.61 2.24 -7.77
C GLU A 186 -18.48 1.63 -8.63
N GLN A 187 -17.31 1.44 -8.03
CA GLN A 187 -16.22 0.66 -8.61
C GLN A 187 -16.38 -0.79 -8.12
N PRO A 188 -16.84 -1.74 -8.95
CA PRO A 188 -17.15 -3.09 -8.47
C PRO A 188 -15.92 -3.80 -7.91
N HIS A 189 -14.75 -3.46 -8.47
CA HIS A 189 -13.44 -3.92 -8.02
C HIS A 189 -13.04 -3.45 -6.61
N LEU A 190 -13.77 -2.51 -5.99
CA LEU A 190 -13.61 -2.13 -4.58
C LEU A 190 -14.61 -2.82 -3.64
N LYS A 191 -15.70 -3.40 -4.17
CA LYS A 191 -16.65 -4.23 -3.39
C LYS A 191 -16.18 -5.68 -3.28
N GLN A 192 -15.61 -6.22 -4.36
CA GLN A 192 -15.21 -7.61 -4.48
C GLN A 192 -13.96 -7.73 -5.36
N ILE A 193 -13.10 -8.71 -5.08
CA ILE A 193 -12.00 -9.11 -5.96
C ILE A 193 -12.59 -9.71 -7.24
N LEU A 194 -12.55 -8.92 -8.31
CA LEU A 194 -12.89 -9.37 -9.65
C LEU A 194 -11.78 -10.27 -10.22
N ARG A 195 -12.17 -11.12 -11.17
CA ARG A 195 -11.28 -11.98 -11.95
C ARG A 195 -11.31 -11.64 -13.43
N GLU A 196 -12.50 -11.31 -13.93
CA GLU A 196 -12.69 -10.79 -15.28
C GLU A 196 -12.28 -9.32 -15.40
N PRO A 197 -11.71 -8.89 -16.54
CA PRO A 197 -11.40 -7.50 -16.85
C PRO A 197 -12.58 -6.53 -16.65
N VAL A 198 -12.30 -5.34 -16.12
CA VAL A 198 -13.25 -4.21 -16.10
C VAL A 198 -13.22 -3.43 -17.41
N ALA A 199 -14.29 -2.67 -17.67
CA ALA A 199 -14.40 -1.84 -18.87
C ALA A 199 -13.33 -0.74 -18.90
N SER A 200 -12.85 -0.38 -20.09
CA SER A 200 -11.80 0.64 -20.28
C SER A 200 -12.19 2.02 -19.74
N SER A 201 -13.49 2.35 -19.72
CA SER A 201 -14.06 3.56 -19.11
C SER A 201 -13.94 3.60 -17.58
N GLN A 202 -13.68 2.47 -16.93
CA GLN A 202 -13.46 2.35 -15.48
C GLN A 202 -11.97 2.34 -15.11
N LEU A 203 -11.08 2.51 -16.09
CA LEU A 203 -9.62 2.50 -15.93
C LEU A 203 -9.03 3.88 -16.24
N CYS A 204 -7.86 4.14 -15.68
CA CYS A 204 -7.10 5.35 -16.01
C CYS A 204 -6.75 5.41 -17.50
N PRO A 205 -6.84 6.59 -18.15
CA PRO A 205 -6.37 6.74 -19.53
C PRO A 205 -4.88 6.36 -19.66
N PRO A 206 -4.41 5.95 -20.85
CA PRO A 206 -2.98 5.85 -21.13
C PRO A 206 -2.30 7.20 -20.87
N GLN A 207 -1.15 7.19 -20.19
CA GLN A 207 -0.33 8.41 -20.15
C GLN A 207 0.19 8.74 -21.54
N LEU A 208 0.15 10.02 -21.90
CA LEU A 208 0.92 10.53 -23.03
C LEU A 208 2.41 10.34 -22.72
N LYS A 209 3.14 9.67 -23.60
CA LYS A 209 4.58 9.42 -23.44
C LYS A 209 5.32 10.76 -23.39
N GLY A 210 5.89 11.09 -22.24
CA GLY A 210 6.64 12.33 -22.00
C GLY A 210 7.82 12.10 -21.06
N PHE A 211 8.75 13.05 -21.02
CA PHE A 211 10.06 12.97 -20.34
C PHE A 211 9.99 12.86 -18.79
N LYS A 212 8.80 12.67 -18.21
CA LYS A 212 8.53 12.52 -16.77
C LYS A 212 7.58 11.34 -16.47
N ALA A 213 7.38 10.43 -17.42
CA ALA A 213 6.61 9.21 -17.17
C ALA A 213 7.41 8.28 -16.23
N PRO A 214 6.77 7.65 -15.22
CA PRO A 214 7.39 6.62 -14.39
C PRO A 214 7.96 5.45 -15.19
N ASP A 215 9.06 4.86 -14.73
CA ASP A 215 9.63 3.64 -15.33
C ASP A 215 8.65 2.47 -15.19
N LEU A 216 8.34 1.81 -16.30
CA LEU A 216 7.36 0.73 -16.33
C LEU A 216 7.93 -0.56 -15.72
N ILE A 217 7.29 -1.08 -14.68
CA ILE A 217 7.52 -2.40 -14.10
C ILE A 217 6.59 -3.39 -14.82
N PRO A 218 7.10 -4.25 -15.71
CA PRO A 218 6.27 -5.20 -16.44
C PRO A 218 5.56 -6.17 -15.47
N PRO A 219 4.44 -6.80 -15.91
CA PRO A 219 3.94 -8.01 -15.26
C PRO A 219 5.06 -9.04 -15.12
N LYS A 220 4.96 -9.94 -14.13
CA LYS A 220 5.69 -11.20 -14.24
C LYS A 220 4.93 -12.05 -15.24
N ASP A 221 5.51 -12.30 -16.40
CA ASP A 221 4.89 -13.12 -17.43
C ASP A 221 4.71 -14.55 -16.91
N GLY A 222 3.47 -15.04 -16.98
CA GLY A 222 3.06 -16.36 -16.53
C GLY A 222 3.48 -17.47 -17.48
N GLY A 223 4.79 -17.68 -17.63
CA GLY A 223 5.39 -18.77 -18.39
C GLY A 223 5.45 -18.55 -19.91
N GLU A 224 6.52 -19.08 -20.51
CA GLU A 224 6.70 -19.12 -21.96
C GLU A 224 5.65 -20.05 -22.59
N GLY A 225 4.66 -19.47 -23.28
CA GLY A 225 3.79 -20.19 -24.20
C GLY A 225 4.53 -20.56 -25.48
N GLY A 226 5.37 -21.60 -25.42
CA GLY A 226 6.17 -22.04 -26.55
C GLY A 226 5.33 -22.50 -27.76
N LYS A 227 5.71 -22.00 -28.95
CA LYS A 227 5.46 -22.58 -30.26
C LYS A 227 6.64 -22.29 -31.17
#